data_AF-A0A3D4HQI8-F1
#
_entry.id   AF-A0A3D4HQI8-F1
#
_cell.length_a   1.000
_cell.length_b   1.000
_cell.length_c   1.000
_cell.angle_alpha   90.00
_cell.angle_beta   90.00
_cell.angle_gamma   90.00
#
_symmetry.space_group_name_H-M   'P 1'
#
loop_
_entity.id
_entity.type
_entity.pdbx_description
1 polymer ?
#
loop_
_entity_poly.entity_id
_entity_poly.type
_entity_poly.pdbx_seq_one_letter_code
_entity_poly.pdbx_strand_id
1 'polypeptide(L)' 'MCTDMLSTEKYVSGTYDTAIFEFKDAQVRDVLNHIQKEEQQHGEAISSYMISKGMYTLK' A
#
# COMPACT_ATOMS: atom_id res chain seq x y z
N MET A 1 -5.51 9.64 13.22
CA MET A 1 -4.13 9.66 12.69
C MET A 1 -3.71 8.32 12.10
N CYS A 2 -3.39 7.26 12.86
CA CYS A 2 -2.95 5.98 12.26
C CYS A 2 -4.00 5.33 11.33
N THR A 3 -5.28 5.43 11.67
CA THR A 3 -6.38 4.98 10.80
C THR A 3 -6.43 5.76 9.49
N ASP A 4 -6.21 7.07 9.53
CA ASP A 4 -6.21 7.92 8.34
C ASP A 4 -4.98 7.60 7.47
N MET A 5 -3.80 7.49 8.08
CA MET A 5 -2.57 7.06 7.39
C MET A 5 -2.75 5.71 6.71
N LEU A 6 -3.26 4.69 7.44
CA LEU A 6 -3.50 3.36 6.86
C LEU A 6 -4.53 3.40 5.72
N SER A 7 -5.55 4.27 5.81
CA SER A 7 -6.54 4.45 4.74
C SER A 7 -5.92 5.10 3.51
N THR A 8 -5.07 6.11 3.71
CA THR A 8 -4.31 6.76 2.64
C THR A 8 -3.35 5.77 1.96
N GLU A 9 -2.59 4.99 2.73
CA GLU A 9 -1.69 3.98 2.14
C GLU A 9 -2.45 2.96 1.29
N LYS A 10 -3.59 2.46 1.77
CA LYS A 10 -4.44 1.55 1.00
C LYS A 10 -4.96 2.18 -0.29
N TYR A 11 -5.32 3.45 -0.25
CA TYR A 11 -5.79 4.18 -1.42
C TYR A 11 -4.67 4.37 -2.47
N VAL A 12 -3.47 4.76 -2.02
CA VAL A 12 -2.30 4.93 -2.88
C VAL A 12 -1.88 3.59 -3.49
N SER A 13 -1.77 2.53 -2.69
CA SER A 13 -1.49 1.16 -3.13
C SER A 13 -2.48 0.68 -4.20
N GLY A 14 -3.80 0.91 -3.99
CA GLY A 14 -4.80 0.53 -4.99
C GLY A 14 -4.68 1.32 -6.30
N THR A 15 -4.20 2.57 -6.23
CA THR A 15 -3.92 3.39 -7.41
C THR A 15 -2.75 2.80 -8.20
N TYR A 16 -1.68 2.36 -7.51
CA TYR A 16 -0.56 1.66 -8.15
C TYR A 16 -0.97 0.34 -8.81
N ASP A 17 -1.78 -0.49 -8.14
CA ASP A 17 -2.27 -1.76 -8.72
C ASP A 17 -3.04 -1.50 -10.03
N THR A 18 -3.92 -0.49 -10.04
CA THR A 18 -4.68 -0.09 -11.24
C THR A 18 -3.74 0.40 -12.34
N ALA A 19 -2.80 1.29 -11.99
CA ALA A 19 -1.83 1.82 -12.95
C ALA A 19 -0.97 0.70 -13.57
N ILE A 20 -0.39 -0.20 -12.76
CA ILE A 20 0.40 -1.34 -13.23
C ILE A 20 -0.39 -2.19 -14.22
N PHE A 21 -1.68 -2.42 -13.96
CA PHE A 21 -2.56 -3.18 -14.85
C PHE A 21 -2.79 -2.49 -16.20
N GLU A 22 -2.95 -1.16 -16.21
CA GLU A 22 -3.30 -0.38 -17.40
C GLU A 22 -2.07 0.06 -18.24
N PHE A 23 -0.88 0.14 -17.65
CA PHE A 23 0.33 0.58 -18.35
C PHE A 23 0.81 -0.45 -19.38
N LYS A 24 1.00 0.00 -20.62
CA LYS A 24 1.47 -0.84 -21.74
C LYS A 24 2.98 -1.10 -21.72
N ASP A 25 3.76 -0.17 -21.18
CA ASP A 25 5.22 -0.26 -21.14
C ASP A 25 5.66 -1.19 -19.99
N ALA A 26 6.43 -2.22 -20.32
CA ALA A 26 6.94 -3.18 -19.33
C ALA A 26 7.92 -2.56 -18.33
N GLN A 27 8.77 -1.63 -18.74
CA GLN A 27 9.73 -0.98 -17.85
C GLN A 27 9.00 -0.07 -16.84
N VAL A 28 7.96 0.63 -17.29
CA VAL A 28 7.11 1.43 -16.39
C VAL A 28 6.39 0.51 -15.40
N ARG A 29 5.85 -0.63 -15.86
CA ARG A 29 5.24 -1.61 -14.95
C ARG A 29 6.25 -2.14 -13.93
N ASP A 30 7.49 -2.42 -14.30
CA ASP A 30 8.50 -2.92 -13.37
C ASP A 30 8.83 -1.89 -12.27
N VAL A 31 8.98 -0.62 -12.63
CA VAL A 31 9.20 0.47 -11.67
C VAL A 31 7.99 0.63 -10.75
N LEU A 32 6.77 0.67 -11.30
CA LEU A 32 5.55 0.79 -10.50
C LEU A 32 5.35 -0.42 -9.58
N ASN A 33 5.68 -1.64 -10.02
CA ASN A 33 5.65 -2.84 -9.18
C ASN A 33 6.66 -2.75 -8.02
N HIS A 34 7.81 -2.14 -8.24
CA HIS A 34 8.77 -1.92 -7.16
C HIS A 34 8.20 -0.98 -6.11
N ILE A 35 7.64 0.15 -6.53
CA ILE A 35 7.00 1.13 -5.63
C ILE A 35 5.81 0.49 -4.91
N GLN A 36 4.98 -0.27 -5.61
CA GLN A 36 3.83 -0.95 -5.01
C GLN A 36 4.23 -1.90 -3.88
N LYS A 37 5.38 -2.56 -3.99
CA LYS A 37 5.93 -3.37 -2.89
C LYS A 37 6.33 -2.52 -1.68
N GLU A 38 6.88 -1.33 -1.91
CA GLU A 38 7.23 -0.39 -0.84
C GLU A 38 5.96 0.12 -0.13
N GLU A 39 4.90 0.47 -0.88
CA GLU A 39 3.63 0.91 -0.26
C GLU A 39 2.95 -0.21 0.55
N GLN A 40 3.05 -1.46 0.10
CA GLN A 40 2.58 -2.61 0.88
C GLN A 40 3.35 -2.75 2.20
N GLN A 41 4.67 -2.51 2.20
CA GLN A 41 5.49 -2.53 3.42
C GLN A 41 5.16 -1.36 4.35
N HIS A 42 4.87 -0.16 3.82
CA HIS A 42 4.37 0.97 4.62
C HIS A 42 3.05 0.62 5.30
N GLY A 43 2.10 0.05 4.57
CA GLY A 43 0.81 -0.42 5.11
C GLY A 43 0.97 -1.52 6.16
N GLU A 44 1.89 -2.46 5.96
CA GLU A 44 2.23 -3.51 6.94
C GLU A 44 2.79 -2.91 8.23
N ALA A 45 3.72 -1.95 8.13
CA ALA A 45 4.31 -1.30 9.30
C ALA A 45 3.27 -0.53 10.13
N ILE A 46 2.40 0.25 9.47
CA ILE A 46 1.33 1.00 10.15
C ILE A 46 0.33 0.05 10.79
N SER A 47 -0.13 -0.97 10.05
CA SER A 47 -1.11 -1.93 10.59
C SER A 47 -0.54 -2.74 11.74
N SER A 48 0.73 -3.17 11.67
CA SER A 48 1.44 -3.85 12.76
C SER A 48 1.51 -2.98 14.02
N TYR A 49 1.86 -1.70 13.88
CA TYR A 49 1.82 -0.76 14.99
C TYR A 49 0.41 -0.64 15.58
N MET A 50 -0.61 -0.46 14.74
CA MET A 50 -2.00 -0.34 15.19
C MET A 50 -2.49 -1.61 15.91
N ILE A 51 -2.14 -2.81 15.43
CA ILE A 51 -2.46 -4.09 16.09
C ILE A 51 -1.79 -4.16 17.46
N SER A 52 -0.51 -3.79 17.57
CA SER A 52 0.22 -3.78 18.85
C SER A 52 -0.40 -2.85 19.90
N LYS A 53 -1.17 -1.86 19.45
CA LYS A 53 -1.90 -0.88 20.29
C LYS A 53 -3.38 -1.22 20.44
N GLY A 54 -3.86 -2.35 19.90
CA GLY A 54 -5.28 -2.73 19.95
C GLY A 54 -6.20 -1.82 19.14
N MET A 55 -5.66 -1.06 18.18
CA MET A 55 -6.37 -0.08 17.37
C MET A 55 -6.88 -0.66 16.03
N TYR A 56 -6.39 -1.85 15.65
CA TYR A 56 -6.72 -2.47 14.38
C TYR A 56 -6.75 -4.00 14.52
N THR A 57 -7.62 -4.64 13.77
CA THR A 57 -7.74 -6.09 13.69
C THR A 57 -7.68 -6.48 12.22
N LEU A 58 -6.78 -7.40 11.89
CA LEU A 58 -6.73 -7.98 10.55
C LEU A 58 -8.06 -8.72 10.31
N LYS A 59 -8.65 -8.50 9.14
CA LYS A 59 -9.81 -9.28 8.68
C LYS A 59 -9.35 -10.57 8.05
#